data_AF-A0A2N1QD52-F1
#
_entry.id   AF-A0A2N1QD52-F1
#
_cell.length_a   1.000
_cell.length_b   1.000
_cell.length_c   1.000
_cell.angle_alpha   90.00
_cell.angle_beta   90.00
_cell.angle_gamma   90.00
#
_symmetry.space_group_name_H-M   'P 1'
#
loop_
_entity.id
_entity.type
_entity.pdbx_description
1 polymer ?
#
loop_
_entity_poly.entity_id
_entity_poly.type
_entity_poly.pdbx_seq_one_letter_code
_entity_poly.pdbx_strand_id
1 'polypeptide(L)'
;MAILDIVKKALLIPLSETYADDELSTHISSCKSYLMSCGIDPSYINDESNPMVSTLIIIYVKTFFGFKNDGSAKELPKTFDMLVGQIALTKGVEENVS
;
A
#
# COMPACT_ATOMS: atom_id res chain seq x y z
N MET A 1 -1.02 -10.85 11.33
CA MET A 1 -0.28 -9.70 11.90
C MET A 1 -0.87 -8.47 11.27
N ALA A 2 -1.21 -7.44 12.04
CA ALA A 2 -1.85 -6.25 11.47
C ALA A 2 -0.94 -5.60 10.43
N ILE A 3 -1.53 -5.00 9.39
CA ILE A 3 -0.75 -4.36 8.32
C ILE A 3 0.21 -3.28 8.86
N LEU A 4 -0.21 -2.55 9.90
CA LEU A 4 0.63 -1.55 10.57
C LEU A 4 1.90 -2.19 11.16
N ASP A 5 1.79 -3.33 11.84
CA ASP A 5 2.95 -4.03 12.40
C ASP A 5 3.92 -4.52 11.32
N ILE A 6 3.37 -4.99 10.19
CA ILE A 6 4.16 -5.42 9.03
C ILE A 6 4.95 -4.23 8.47
N VAL A 7 4.29 -3.09 8.30
CA VAL A 7 4.91 -1.86 7.80
C VAL A 7 5.97 -1.34 8.76
N LYS A 8 5.69 -1.30 10.07
CA LYS A 8 6.67 -0.90 11.11
C LYS A 8 7.91 -1.77 11.05
N LYS A 9 7.75 -3.09 10.97
CA LYS A 9 8.88 -4.03 10.79
C LYS A 9 9.64 -3.77 9.50
N ALA A 10 8.95 -3.53 8.39
CA ALA A 10 9.59 -3.24 7.11
C ALA A 10 10.40 -1.93 7.14
N LEU A 11 9.99 -0.94 7.94
CA LEU A 11 10.70 0.32 8.19
C LEU A 11 11.71 0.25 9.33
N LEU A 12 11.89 -0.91 9.96
CA LEU A 12 12.75 -1.11 11.14
C LEU A 12 12.34 -0.24 12.35
N ILE A 13 11.06 0.10 12.44
CA ILE A 13 10.46 0.78 13.60
C ILE A 13 10.05 -0.28 14.63
N PRO A 14 10.52 -0.21 15.89
CA PRO A 14 10.09 -1.13 16.93
C PRO A 14 8.58 -1.08 17.13
N LEU A 15 7.94 -2.23 17.37
CA LEU A 15 6.49 -2.29 17.55
C LEU A 15 6.00 -1.48 18.77
N SER A 16 6.86 -1.24 19.75
CA SER A 16 6.59 -0.41 20.93
C SER A 16 6.53 1.10 20.64
N GLU A 17 7.13 1.57 19.54
CA GLU A 17 7.21 2.99 19.19
C GLU A 17 5.98 3.42 18.40
N THR A 18 5.26 4.46 18.83
CA THR A 18 4.00 4.89 18.17
C THR A 18 4.10 6.22 17.44
N TYR A 19 5.26 6.88 17.47
CA TYR A 19 5.44 8.24 16.93
C TYR A 19 5.09 8.38 15.43
N ALA A 20 5.14 7.29 14.67
CA ALA A 20 4.88 7.26 13.24
C ALA A 20 3.50 6.67 12.88
N ASP A 21 2.74 6.16 13.85
CA ASP A 21 1.56 5.32 13.56
C ASP A 21 0.50 6.05 12.74
N ASP A 22 0.30 7.36 12.99
CA ASP A 22 -0.66 8.18 12.23
C ASP A 22 -0.21 8.40 10.77
N GLU A 23 1.07 8.70 10.54
CA GLU A 23 1.64 8.87 9.19
C GLU A 23 1.56 7.54 8.41
N LEU A 24 1.94 6.43 9.06
CA LEU A 24 1.88 5.10 8.44
C LEU A 24 0.44 4.71 8.11
N SER A 25 -0.50 4.92 9.03
CA SER A 25 -1.92 4.64 8.81
C SER A 25 -2.50 5.46 7.65
N THR A 26 -2.06 6.71 7.53
CA THR A 26 -2.42 7.60 6.41
C THR A 26 -1.88 7.05 5.08
N HIS A 27 -0.61 6.69 5.00
CA HIS A 27 -0.02 6.13 3.78
C HIS A 27 -0.61 4.77 3.40
N ILE A 28 -0.90 3.90 4.38
CA ILE A 28 -1.59 2.62 4.16
C ILE A 28 -2.97 2.87 3.54
N SER A 29 -3.75 3.80 4.10
CA SER A 29 -5.08 4.15 3.62
C SER A 29 -5.05 4.78 2.22
N SER A 30 -4.07 5.65 1.95
CA SER A 30 -3.84 6.23 0.62
C SER A 30 -3.46 5.17 -0.40
N CYS A 31 -2.61 4.21 -0.04
CA CYS A 31 -2.24 3.10 -0.91
C CYS A 31 -3.47 2.24 -1.25
N LYS A 32 -4.26 1.83 -0.26
CA LYS A 32 -5.50 1.07 -0.49
C LYS A 32 -6.48 1.82 -1.39
N SER A 33 -6.62 3.14 -1.19
CA SER A 33 -7.48 4.00 -2.02
C SER A 33 -6.99 4.07 -3.47
N TYR A 34 -5.67 4.17 -3.66
CA TYR A 34 -5.07 4.10 -4.99
C TYR A 34 -5.36 2.76 -5.67
N LEU A 35 -5.17 1.63 -4.98
CA LEU A 35 -5.45 0.30 -5.53
C LEU A 35 -6.92 0.14 -5.93
N MET A 36 -7.85 0.65 -5.12
CA MET A 36 -9.29 0.69 -5.47
C MET A 36 -9.53 1.54 -6.72
N SER A 37 -8.87 2.71 -6.84
CA SER A 37 -9.00 3.57 -8.03
C SER A 37 -8.45 2.93 -9.31
N CYS A 38 -7.53 1.97 -9.18
CA CYS A 38 -7.03 1.15 -10.28
C CYS A 38 -7.98 -0.01 -10.65
N GLY A 39 -9.15 -0.11 -10.02
CA GLY A 39 -10.17 -1.11 -10.32
C GLY A 39 -9.96 -2.47 -9.63
N ILE A 40 -9.04 -2.57 -8.67
CA ILE A 40 -8.81 -3.82 -7.91
C ILE A 40 -9.96 -4.01 -6.90
N ASP A 41 -10.45 -5.24 -6.78
CA ASP A 41 -11.57 -5.59 -5.92
C ASP A 41 -11.30 -5.23 -4.43
N PRO A 42 -12.22 -4.51 -3.76
CA PRO A 42 -12.04 -4.12 -2.36
C PRO A 42 -11.92 -5.30 -1.39
N SER A 43 -12.54 -6.45 -1.65
CA SER A 43 -12.38 -7.64 -0.81
C SER A 43 -10.98 -8.21 -0.93
N TYR A 44 -10.36 -8.15 -2.12
CA TYR A 44 -8.98 -8.54 -2.34
C TYR A 44 -7.99 -7.59 -1.63
N ILE A 45 -8.28 -6.28 -1.64
CA ILE A 45 -7.46 -5.24 -0.98
C ILE A 45 -7.56 -5.31 0.55
N ASN A 46 -8.75 -5.63 1.07
CA ASN A 46 -8.98 -5.65 2.52
C ASN A 46 -8.69 -7.00 3.18
N ASP A 47 -8.31 -8.02 2.40
CA ASP A 47 -7.76 -9.27 2.93
C ASP A 47 -6.37 -9.04 3.54
N GLU A 48 -6.31 -8.96 4.87
CA GLU A 48 -5.05 -8.79 5.61
C GLU A 48 -4.10 -9.98 5.51
N SER A 49 -4.57 -11.14 5.03
CA SER A 49 -3.72 -12.30 4.79
C SER A 49 -3.01 -12.24 3.44
N ASN A 50 -3.37 -11.27 2.58
CA ASN A 50 -2.87 -11.16 1.22
C ASN A 50 -1.42 -10.60 1.18
N PRO A 51 -0.43 -11.43 0.82
CA PRO A 51 0.97 -10.99 0.80
C PRO A 51 1.27 -10.00 -0.33
N MET A 52 0.49 -10.03 -1.43
CA MET A 52 0.69 -9.12 -2.56
C MET A 52 0.26 -7.70 -2.20
N VAL A 53 -0.90 -7.56 -1.54
CA VAL A 53 -1.38 -6.26 -1.04
C VAL A 53 -0.42 -5.71 0.02
N SER A 54 0.03 -6.56 0.94
CA SER A 54 1.04 -6.17 1.94
C SER A 54 2.32 -5.66 1.28
N THR A 55 2.78 -6.32 0.22
CA THR A 55 3.98 -5.91 -0.53
C THR A 55 3.81 -4.56 -1.20
N LEU A 56 2.67 -4.32 -1.86
CA LEU A 56 2.36 -3.02 -2.49
C LEU A 56 2.32 -1.90 -1.46
N ILE A 57 1.66 -2.13 -0.33
CA ILE A 57 1.61 -1.17 0.79
C ILE A 57 3.02 -0.86 1.30
N ILE A 58 3.88 -1.87 1.49
CA ILE A 58 5.26 -1.66 1.92
C ILE A 58 6.03 -0.80 0.92
N ILE A 59 5.92 -1.07 -0.38
CA ILE A 59 6.60 -0.28 -1.42
C ILE A 59 6.11 1.18 -1.37
N TYR A 60 4.80 1.37 -1.36
CA TYR A 60 4.17 2.70 -1.33
C TYR A 60 4.60 3.50 -0.09
N VAL A 61 4.48 2.90 1.09
CA VAL A 61 4.87 3.54 2.35
C VAL A 61 6.36 3.82 2.39
N LYS A 62 7.24 2.89 1.98
CA LYS A 62 8.70 3.13 1.96
C LYS A 62 9.08 4.27 1.02
N THR A 63 8.39 4.39 -0.10
CA THR A 63 8.59 5.52 -0.99
C THR A 63 8.23 6.80 -0.27
N PHE A 64 7.06 6.90 0.37
CA PHE A 64 6.55 8.20 0.83
C PHE A 64 6.92 8.59 2.27
N PHE A 65 7.10 7.63 3.16
CA PHE A 65 7.45 7.87 4.57
C PHE A 65 8.65 8.79 4.72
N GLY A 66 8.55 9.79 5.61
CA GLY A 66 9.61 10.78 5.82
C GLY A 66 9.91 11.56 4.53
N PHE A 67 8.88 12.15 3.91
CA PHE A 67 9.02 12.97 2.70
C PHE A 67 10.16 13.98 2.82
N LYS A 68 10.81 14.26 1.70
CA LYS A 68 12.02 15.07 1.67
C LYS A 68 11.70 16.51 2.10
N ASN A 69 12.56 17.07 2.94
CA ASN A 69 12.50 18.48 3.34
C ASN A 69 12.74 19.47 2.19
N ASP A 70 13.11 18.98 1.00
CA ASP A 70 13.41 19.78 -0.19
C ASP A 70 12.21 20.02 -1.11
N GLY A 71 11.03 19.49 -0.75
CA GLY A 71 9.79 19.67 -1.53
C GLY A 71 9.73 18.87 -2.84
N SER A 72 10.73 18.03 -3.14
CA SER A 72 10.69 17.15 -4.30
C SER A 72 9.77 15.93 -4.06
N ALA A 73 8.95 15.62 -5.07
CA ALA A 73 8.12 14.42 -5.05
C ALA A 73 9.02 13.17 -5.17
N LYS A 74 8.80 12.17 -4.30
CA LYS A 74 9.39 10.85 -4.45
C LYS A 74 8.55 10.07 -5.46
N GLU A 75 9.19 9.39 -6.40
CA GLU A 75 8.49 8.58 -7.39
C GLU A 75 8.37 7.13 -6.93
N LEU A 76 7.24 6.50 -7.25
CA LEU A 76 7.08 5.06 -7.07
C LEU A 76 8.00 4.31 -8.05
N PRO A 77 8.61 3.19 -7.64
CA PRO A 77 9.41 2.40 -8.56
C PRO A 77 8.52 1.81 -9.66
N LYS A 78 9.00 1.73 -10.90
CA LYS A 78 8.26 1.16 -12.05
C LYS A 78 7.65 -0.23 -11.77
N THR A 79 8.31 -1.03 -10.93
CA THR A 79 7.82 -2.34 -10.51
C THR A 79 6.48 -2.25 -9.77
N PHE A 80 6.22 -1.17 -9.04
CA PHE A 80 4.94 -0.94 -8.37
C PHE A 80 3.80 -0.89 -9.39
N ASP A 81 3.93 -0.06 -10.42
CA ASP A 81 2.90 0.08 -11.47
C ASP A 81 2.68 -1.24 -12.21
N MET A 82 3.76 -1.98 -12.49
CA MET A 82 3.68 -3.30 -13.11
C MET A 82 2.87 -4.28 -12.25
N LEU A 83 3.13 -4.34 -10.94
CA LEU A 83 2.41 -5.23 -10.02
C LEU A 83 0.93 -4.84 -9.91
N VAL A 84 0.64 -3.55 -9.81
CA VAL A 84 -0.73 -3.03 -9.76
C VAL A 84 -1.49 -3.40 -11.03
N GLY A 85 -0.89 -3.20 -12.21
CA GLY A 85 -1.50 -3.59 -13.48
C GLY A 85 -1.80 -5.08 -13.57
N GLN A 86 -0.88 -5.95 -13.13
CA GLN A 86 -1.12 -7.40 -13.11
C GLN A 86 -2.26 -7.81 -12.16
N ILE A 87 -2.35 -7.16 -11.00
CA ILE A 87 -3.41 -7.46 -10.03
C ILE A 87 -4.74 -6.94 -10.55
N ALA A 88 -4.81 -5.74 -11.12
CA ALA A 88 -6.03 -5.18 -11.71
C ALA A 88 -6.59 -6.10 -12.81
N LEU A 89 -5.74 -6.72 -13.63
CA LEU A 89 -6.17 -7.66 -14.67
C LEU A 89 -6.68 -9.01 -14.13
N THR A 90 -6.27 -9.42 -12.94
CA THR A 90 -6.54 -10.78 -12.40
C THR A 90 -7.48 -10.80 -11.21
N LYS A 91 -7.69 -9.64 -10.57
CA LYS A 91 -8.44 -9.41 -9.33
C LYS A 91 -9.23 -8.09 -9.42
N GLY A 92 -9.55 -7.66 -10.63
CA GLY A 92 -10.42 -6.50 -10.84
C GLY A 92 -11.85 -6.78 -10.39
N VAL A 93 -12.61 -5.71 -10.15
CA VAL A 93 -14.06 -5.82 -9.90
C VAL A 93 -14.71 -6.47 -11.13
N GLU A 94 -15.42 -7.58 -10.93
CA GLU A 94 -16.27 -8.13 -11.98
C GLU A 94 -17.45 -7.16 -12.19
N GLU A 95 -17.36 -6.31 -13.20
CA GLU A 95 -18.56 -5.65 -13.72
C GLU A 95 -19.47 -6.77 -14.24
N ASN A 96 -20.58 -7.02 -13.53
CA ASN A 96 -21.67 -7.82 -14.04
C ASN A 96 -22.20 -7.11 -15.30
N VAL A 97 -21.66 -7.46 -16.46
CA VAL A 97 -22.23 -7.08 -17.76
C VAL A 97 -23.61 -7.72 -17.81
N SER A 98 -24.60 -6.93 -17.41
CA SER A 98 -26.03 -7.28 -17.42
C SER A 98 -26.60 -6.98 -18.79
#